data_AF-A0A654EX31-F1
#
_entry.id   AF-A0A654EX31-F1
#
_cell.length_a   1.000
_cell.length_b   1.000
_cell.length_c   1.000
_cell.angle_alpha   90.00
_cell.angle_beta   90.00
_cell.angle_gamma   90.00
#
_symmetry.space_group_name_H-M   'P 1'
#
loop_
_entity.id
_entity.type
_entity.pdbx_description
1 polymer ?
#
loop_
_entity_poly.entity_id
_entity_poly.type
_entity_poly.pdbx_seq_one_letter_code
_entity_poly.pdbx_strand_id
1 'polypeptide(L)'
;MALGFFCLAIFLYLSLDPDSGYTSASAAASGKEGVEITYGSAIKLMHEKTKFRLHSHDVPYGSGSGQQSVTGFPGVVDSNSYWIVKPVPGTTEKQGDAVKSGATIRLQHMKTRKWLHSHLHASPISGNLEVSCFGDDTNSDTGDHWKLIIEGSGKTWKQDQRVRLQHIDTSGYLHSHDKKYQRIAGGQQEVCGIREKKADNIWLAAEGVYLPLNESSK
;
A
#
# COMPACT_ATOMS: atom_id res chain seq x y z
N MET A 1 65.00 40.91 -25.11
CA MET A 1 64.93 39.73 -24.22
C MET A 1 63.56 39.77 -23.56
N ALA A 2 62.64 38.80 -23.63
CA ALA A 2 62.68 37.42 -24.10
C ALA A 2 61.28 37.02 -24.64
N LEU A 3 61.27 36.04 -25.54
CA LEU A 3 60.12 35.30 -26.06
C LEU A 3 59.64 34.21 -25.07
N GLY A 4 58.39 33.77 -25.21
CA GLY A 4 57.84 32.49 -24.70
C GLY A 4 56.76 32.70 -23.62
N PHE A 5 55.59 32.07 -23.63
CA PHE A 5 55.12 30.82 -24.23
C PHE A 5 53.59 30.93 -24.42
N PHE A 6 53.07 30.77 -25.64
CA PHE A 6 51.62 30.66 -25.89
C PHE A 6 51.33 29.63 -26.98
N CYS A 7 51.74 28.38 -26.79
CA CYS A 7 51.41 27.29 -27.71
C CYS A 7 51.50 25.93 -27.00
N LEU A 8 50.55 25.59 -26.12
CA LEU A 8 50.35 24.17 -25.75
C LEU A 8 48.97 23.92 -25.10
N ALA A 9 47.88 24.12 -25.83
CA ALA A 9 46.57 23.54 -25.46
C ALA A 9 45.53 23.55 -26.60
N ILE A 10 45.93 23.56 -27.88
CA ILE A 10 45.00 23.43 -29.03
C ILE A 10 45.45 22.25 -29.90
N PHE A 11 45.70 21.10 -29.27
CA PHE A 11 46.01 19.84 -29.97
C PHE A 11 45.51 18.63 -29.18
N LEU A 12 44.26 18.71 -28.72
CA LEU A 12 43.55 17.58 -28.10
C LEU A 12 42.03 17.69 -28.32
N TYR A 13 41.62 18.14 -29.50
CA TYR A 13 40.20 18.27 -29.88
C TYR A 13 39.83 17.63 -31.23
N LEU A 14 40.71 16.82 -31.82
CA LEU A 14 40.45 16.20 -33.13
C LEU A 14 41.04 14.78 -33.17
N SER A 15 40.39 13.84 -32.49
CA SER A 15 40.51 12.40 -32.72
C SER A 15 39.41 11.69 -31.94
N LEU A 16 38.21 11.63 -32.50
CA LEU A 16 37.24 10.54 -32.29
C LEU A 16 36.21 10.61 -33.44
N ASP A 17 36.13 9.51 -34.18
CA ASP A 17 35.37 9.33 -35.42
C ASP A 17 33.85 9.60 -35.30
N PRO A 18 33.19 9.96 -36.43
CA PRO A 18 31.76 10.18 -36.51
C PRO A 18 31.08 8.92 -37.07
N ASP A 19 30.54 8.05 -36.22
CA ASP A 19 29.50 7.13 -36.67
C ASP A 19 28.67 6.61 -35.49
N SER A 20 27.42 7.08 -35.41
CA SER A 20 26.26 6.44 -34.76
C SER A 20 25.18 7.50 -34.63
N GLY A 21 24.28 7.55 -35.61
CA GLY A 21 23.07 8.36 -35.54
C GLY A 21 22.22 7.95 -34.34
N TYR A 22 22.21 8.78 -33.30
CA TYR A 22 21.20 8.71 -32.25
C TYR A 22 19.92 9.37 -32.76
N THR A 23 19.16 8.62 -33.55
CA THR A 23 17.71 8.82 -33.60
C THR A 23 17.20 8.69 -32.17
N SER A 24 16.60 9.76 -31.66
CA SER A 24 15.89 9.73 -30.38
C SER A 24 14.66 8.84 -30.54
N ALA A 25 14.87 7.54 -30.37
CA ALA A 25 13.78 6.61 -30.17
C ALA A 25 13.08 7.04 -28.87
N SER A 26 11.90 7.64 -29.03
CA SER A 26 10.90 7.69 -27.98
C SER A 26 10.72 6.26 -27.49
N ALA A 27 11.35 5.93 -26.38
CA ALA A 27 11.04 4.74 -25.63
C ALA A 27 9.61 4.96 -25.12
N ALA A 28 8.63 4.52 -25.91
CA ALA A 28 7.31 4.22 -25.42
C ALA A 28 7.54 3.35 -24.18
N ALA A 29 7.17 3.89 -23.01
CA ALA A 29 7.18 3.14 -21.78
C ALA A 29 6.30 1.90 -22.02
N SER A 30 6.94 0.76 -22.28
CA SER A 30 6.30 -0.54 -22.14
C SER A 30 5.90 -0.61 -20.68
N GLY A 31 4.64 -0.27 -20.41
CA GLY A 31 4.07 -0.34 -19.08
C GLY A 31 4.23 -1.77 -18.62
N LYS A 32 5.06 -2.00 -17.60
CA LYS A 32 4.98 -3.25 -16.84
C LYS A 32 3.55 -3.32 -16.33
N GLU A 33 2.73 -4.18 -16.94
CA GLU A 33 1.43 -4.50 -16.37
C GLU A 33 1.71 -5.08 -14.98
N GLY A 34 1.28 -4.36 -13.93
CA GLY A 34 1.49 -4.80 -12.55
C GLY A 34 0.93 -6.20 -12.33
N VAL A 35 1.60 -6.99 -11.49
CA VAL A 35 1.17 -8.35 -11.15
C VAL A 35 -0.22 -8.31 -10.52
N GLU A 36 -1.13 -9.18 -10.97
CA GLU A 36 -2.49 -9.27 -10.42
C GLU A 36 -2.47 -9.80 -8.99
N ILE A 37 -3.28 -9.19 -8.13
CA ILE A 37 -3.43 -9.59 -6.74
C ILE A 37 -4.62 -10.54 -6.65
N THR A 38 -4.35 -11.72 -6.10
CA THR A 38 -5.34 -12.77 -5.88
C THR A 38 -5.67 -12.91 -4.40
N TYR A 39 -6.86 -13.42 -4.09
CA TYR A 39 -7.17 -13.81 -2.72
C TYR A 39 -6.17 -14.85 -2.21
N GLY A 40 -5.79 -14.74 -0.94
CA GLY A 40 -4.74 -15.53 -0.30
C GLY A 40 -3.33 -14.95 -0.45
N SER A 41 -3.13 -13.95 -1.31
CA SER A 41 -1.85 -13.25 -1.43
C SER A 41 -1.51 -12.48 -0.16
N ALA A 42 -0.23 -12.46 0.20
CA ALA A 42 0.31 -11.62 1.26
C ALA A 42 0.86 -10.32 0.66
N ILE A 43 0.42 -9.17 1.15
CA ILE A 43 0.81 -7.86 0.63
C ILE A 43 1.29 -6.94 1.75
N LYS A 44 2.12 -5.96 1.40
CA LYS A 44 2.22 -4.73 2.18
C LYS A 44 1.38 -3.65 1.52
N LEU A 45 0.71 -2.84 2.32
CA LEU A 45 -0.10 -1.74 1.82
C LEU A 45 0.62 -0.42 2.13
N MET A 46 1.16 0.22 1.11
CA MET A 46 1.93 1.47 1.24
C MET A 46 1.04 2.68 1.06
N HIS A 47 1.08 3.60 2.01
CA HIS A 47 0.42 4.90 1.90
C HIS A 47 1.12 5.76 0.83
N GLU A 48 0.38 6.27 -0.14
CA GLU A 48 0.96 6.97 -1.30
C GLU A 48 1.76 8.20 -0.90
N LYS A 49 1.22 9.01 0.01
CA LYS A 49 1.81 10.31 0.33
C LYS A 49 3.04 10.20 1.22
N THR A 50 2.98 9.37 2.27
CA THR A 50 4.05 9.28 3.28
C THR A 50 5.01 8.11 3.05
N LYS A 51 4.64 7.14 2.19
CA LYS A 51 5.38 5.89 1.93
C LYS A 51 5.47 4.93 3.12
N PHE A 52 4.71 5.20 4.19
CA PHE A 52 4.62 4.32 5.35
C PHE A 52 3.76 3.10 4.97
N ARG A 53 4.05 1.94 5.57
CA ARG A 53 3.29 0.71 5.35
C ARG A 53 2.26 0.54 6.45
N LEU A 54 1.08 0.05 6.08
CA LEU A 54 0.08 -0.41 7.03
C LEU A 54 0.70 -1.51 7.91
N HIS A 55 0.66 -1.31 9.21
CA HIS A 55 1.41 -2.09 10.18
C HIS A 55 0.53 -2.35 11.42
N SER A 56 0.71 -3.50 12.06
CA SER A 56 0.14 -3.75 13.39
C SER A 56 1.09 -4.55 14.27
N HIS A 57 0.97 -4.40 15.60
CA HIS A 57 1.78 -5.13 16.58
C HIS A 57 0.95 -5.43 17.82
N ASP A 58 1.45 -6.26 18.73
CA ASP A 58 0.73 -6.65 19.93
C ASP A 58 0.76 -5.58 21.03
N VAL A 59 0.24 -4.39 20.68
CA VAL A 59 0.07 -3.25 21.57
C VAL A 59 -1.33 -2.69 21.34
N PRO A 60 -2.21 -2.69 22.36
CA PRO A 60 -3.55 -2.10 22.24
C PRO A 60 -3.52 -0.57 22.31
N TYR A 61 -4.57 0.06 21.82
CA TYR A 61 -4.83 1.46 22.12
C TYR A 61 -5.16 1.65 23.60
N GLY A 62 -4.72 2.77 24.19
CA GLY A 62 -5.12 3.18 25.55
C GLY A 62 -6.41 4.01 25.58
N SER A 63 -6.99 4.27 24.41
CA SER A 63 -8.20 5.07 24.18
C SER A 63 -9.13 4.33 23.22
N GLY A 64 -10.29 4.92 22.92
CA GLY A 64 -11.23 4.37 21.94
C GLY A 64 -11.72 2.99 22.37
N SER A 65 -11.60 2.00 21.50
CA SER A 65 -12.09 0.64 21.78
C SER A 65 -11.17 -0.19 22.68
N GLY A 66 -9.91 0.24 22.88
CA GLY A 66 -8.89 -0.57 23.55
C GLY A 66 -8.39 -1.78 22.74
N GLN A 67 -8.76 -1.91 21.46
CA GLN A 67 -8.32 -2.99 20.58
C GLN A 67 -6.85 -2.83 20.14
N GLN A 68 -6.31 -3.85 19.45
CA GLN A 68 -4.94 -3.84 18.94
C GLN A 68 -4.74 -2.67 17.97
N SER A 69 -3.63 -1.93 18.13
CA SER A 69 -3.36 -0.74 17.35
C SER A 69 -2.94 -1.05 15.90
N VAL A 70 -3.28 -0.12 15.00
CA VAL A 70 -2.87 -0.14 13.59
C VAL A 70 -2.20 1.20 13.29
N THR A 71 -1.03 1.15 12.68
CA THR A 71 -0.19 2.31 12.46
C THR A 71 0.40 2.32 11.05
N GLY A 72 0.95 3.46 10.65
CA GLY A 72 1.89 3.54 9.54
C GLY A 72 3.30 3.31 10.05
N PHE A 73 4.03 2.37 9.45
CA PHE A 73 5.43 2.09 9.78
C PHE A 73 6.38 2.51 8.65
N PRO A 74 7.48 3.24 8.93
CA PRO A 74 8.40 3.70 7.89
C PRO A 74 9.32 2.60 7.35
N GLY A 75 9.60 1.57 8.16
CA GLY A 75 10.57 0.54 7.80
C GLY A 75 10.10 -0.31 6.62
N VAL A 76 11.01 -0.54 5.67
CA VAL A 76 10.77 -1.40 4.50
C VAL A 76 10.77 -2.87 4.89
N VAL A 77 11.79 -3.28 5.66
CA VAL A 77 11.97 -4.68 6.08
C VAL A 77 11.32 -4.90 7.42
N ASP A 78 10.04 -5.26 7.40
CA ASP A 78 9.27 -5.57 8.59
C ASP A 78 8.21 -6.64 8.29
N SER A 79 8.14 -7.65 9.16
CA SER A 79 7.18 -8.75 9.04
C SER A 79 5.79 -8.41 9.57
N ASN A 80 5.68 -7.41 10.44
CA ASN A 80 4.41 -6.88 10.98
C ASN A 80 3.64 -6.01 9.96
N SER A 81 4.19 -5.82 8.77
CA SER A 81 3.57 -5.04 7.69
C SER A 81 2.88 -5.92 6.65
N TYR A 82 2.86 -7.24 6.84
CA TYR A 82 2.22 -8.18 5.92
C TYR A 82 0.76 -8.47 6.29
N TRP A 83 -0.10 -8.38 5.27
CA TRP A 83 -1.53 -8.60 5.35
C TRP A 83 -1.97 -9.62 4.29
N ILE A 84 -2.77 -10.60 4.68
CA ILE A 84 -3.36 -11.57 3.75
C ILE A 84 -4.70 -11.04 3.26
N VAL A 85 -4.86 -10.97 1.94
CA VAL A 85 -6.13 -10.58 1.31
C VAL A 85 -7.09 -11.77 1.35
N LYS A 86 -8.26 -11.62 1.97
CA LYS A 86 -9.26 -12.70 2.07
C LYS A 86 -10.64 -12.23 1.61
N PRO A 87 -11.45 -13.14 1.05
CA PRO A 87 -12.84 -12.86 0.73
C PRO A 87 -13.69 -12.82 2.00
N VAL A 88 -14.93 -12.33 1.86
CA VAL A 88 -15.96 -12.40 2.90
C VAL A 88 -16.40 -13.87 3.05
N PRO A 89 -16.64 -14.38 4.28
CA PRO A 89 -17.11 -15.76 4.46
C PRO A 89 -18.45 -16.00 3.75
N GLY A 90 -18.59 -17.18 3.13
CA GLY A 90 -19.84 -17.58 2.48
C GLY A 90 -20.06 -17.02 1.06
N THR A 91 -19.10 -16.27 0.50
CA THR A 91 -19.13 -15.88 -0.92
C THR A 91 -18.47 -16.93 -1.81
N THR A 92 -18.55 -16.75 -3.14
CA THR A 92 -18.00 -17.70 -4.13
C THR A 92 -16.52 -17.49 -4.42
N GLU A 93 -15.98 -16.32 -4.06
CA GLU A 93 -14.55 -16.00 -4.21
C GLU A 93 -13.69 -16.91 -3.34
N LYS A 94 -12.62 -17.45 -3.93
CA LYS A 94 -11.66 -18.36 -3.26
C LYS A 94 -10.22 -17.92 -3.51
N GLN A 95 -9.29 -18.51 -2.75
CA GLN A 95 -7.86 -18.29 -2.94
C GLN A 95 -7.43 -18.54 -4.39
N GLY A 96 -6.59 -17.66 -4.94
CA GLY A 96 -6.18 -17.69 -6.35
C GLY A 96 -7.12 -16.95 -7.31
N ASP A 97 -8.32 -16.55 -6.89
CA ASP A 97 -9.18 -15.69 -7.74
C ASP A 97 -8.67 -14.24 -7.71
N ALA A 98 -8.71 -13.56 -8.88
CA ALA A 98 -8.34 -12.15 -9.00
C ALA A 98 -9.29 -11.25 -8.20
N VAL A 99 -8.73 -10.29 -7.45
CA VAL A 99 -9.53 -9.33 -6.68
C VAL A 99 -10.04 -8.23 -7.61
N LYS A 100 -11.36 -8.13 -7.78
CA LYS A 100 -11.99 -7.18 -8.71
C LYS A 100 -12.20 -5.80 -8.09
N SER A 101 -12.26 -4.77 -8.93
CA SER A 101 -12.69 -3.44 -8.51
C SER A 101 -14.09 -3.48 -7.90
N GLY A 102 -14.27 -2.83 -6.76
CA GLY A 102 -15.54 -2.82 -6.01
C GLY A 102 -15.78 -4.05 -5.14
N ALA A 103 -14.89 -5.05 -5.14
CA ALA A 103 -15.01 -6.22 -4.28
C ALA A 103 -14.91 -5.85 -2.79
N THR A 104 -15.66 -6.55 -1.95
CA THR A 104 -15.52 -6.48 -0.50
C THR A 104 -14.49 -7.50 -0.06
N ILE A 105 -13.43 -7.02 0.58
CA ILE A 105 -12.31 -7.83 1.07
C ILE A 105 -12.17 -7.69 2.58
N ARG A 106 -11.41 -8.62 3.16
CA ARG A 106 -10.87 -8.53 4.52
C ARG A 106 -9.35 -8.60 4.45
N LEU A 107 -8.66 -7.89 5.34
CA LEU A 107 -7.21 -7.92 5.46
C LEU A 107 -6.83 -8.53 6.81
N GLN A 108 -6.21 -9.71 6.79
CA GLN A 108 -5.75 -10.37 8.01
C GLN A 108 -4.28 -10.06 8.25
N HIS A 109 -3.95 -9.48 9.39
CA HIS A 109 -2.56 -9.26 9.79
C HIS A 109 -1.88 -10.62 10.02
N MET A 110 -0.79 -10.90 9.28
CA MET A 110 -0.19 -12.23 9.26
C MET A 110 0.27 -12.71 10.64
N LYS A 111 0.88 -11.82 11.42
CA LYS A 111 1.56 -12.22 12.66
C LYS A 111 0.61 -12.40 13.83
N THR A 112 -0.36 -11.50 13.99
CA THR A 112 -1.31 -11.54 15.12
C THR A 112 -2.63 -12.23 14.77
N ARG A 113 -2.84 -12.56 13.50
CA ARG A 113 -4.03 -13.22 12.94
C ARG A 113 -5.33 -12.43 13.11
N LYS A 114 -5.23 -11.15 13.49
CA LYS A 114 -6.34 -10.21 13.64
C LYS A 114 -6.72 -9.57 12.31
N TRP A 115 -7.95 -9.09 12.21
CA TRP A 115 -8.50 -8.44 11.03
C TRP A 115 -8.34 -6.93 11.12
N LEU A 116 -8.06 -6.28 10.00
CA LEU A 116 -8.17 -4.82 9.89
C LEU A 116 -9.65 -4.44 10.08
N HIS A 117 -9.92 -3.67 11.12
CA HIS A 117 -11.26 -3.41 11.62
C HIS A 117 -11.51 -1.90 11.77
N SER A 118 -12.77 -1.48 11.64
CA SER A 118 -13.18 -0.11 11.99
C SER A 118 -14.60 -0.07 12.55
N HIS A 119 -14.89 0.97 13.32
CA HIS A 119 -16.11 1.14 14.09
C HIS A 119 -16.30 2.61 14.50
N LEU A 120 -17.36 2.90 15.24
CA LEU A 120 -17.71 4.26 15.69
C LEU A 120 -16.97 4.68 16.98
N HIS A 121 -15.67 4.42 17.05
CA HIS A 121 -14.77 4.97 18.08
C HIS A 121 -13.90 6.09 17.50
N ALA A 122 -13.48 7.03 18.35
CA ALA A 122 -12.59 8.11 17.96
C ALA A 122 -11.13 7.63 17.88
N SER A 123 -10.41 8.02 16.82
CA SER A 123 -9.02 7.65 16.62
C SER A 123 -8.09 8.36 17.61
N PRO A 124 -6.93 7.76 18.00
CA PRO A 124 -6.18 8.20 19.17
C PRO A 124 -5.54 9.59 19.08
N ILE A 125 -5.22 10.09 17.89
CA ILE A 125 -4.56 11.39 17.71
C ILE A 125 -5.52 12.42 17.11
N SER A 126 -6.23 12.07 16.04
CA SER A 126 -7.06 13.03 15.29
C SER A 126 -8.55 13.00 15.62
N GLY A 127 -9.03 12.02 16.39
CA GLY A 127 -10.45 11.87 16.70
C GLY A 127 -11.33 11.54 15.49
N ASN A 128 -10.72 11.02 14.41
CA ASN A 128 -11.44 10.47 13.26
C ASN A 128 -12.03 9.09 13.61
N LEU A 129 -12.47 8.29 12.63
CA LEU A 129 -12.86 6.91 12.90
C LEU A 129 -11.63 6.07 13.27
N GLU A 130 -11.67 5.39 14.40
CA GLU A 130 -10.61 4.46 14.80
C GLU A 130 -10.51 3.30 13.81
N VAL A 131 -9.27 2.95 13.45
CA VAL A 131 -8.94 1.73 12.73
C VAL A 131 -8.04 0.90 13.64
N SER A 132 -8.41 -0.36 13.82
CA SER A 132 -7.82 -1.28 14.80
C SER A 132 -7.62 -2.66 14.19
N CYS A 133 -7.01 -3.56 14.97
CA CYS A 133 -6.99 -4.98 14.69
C CYS A 133 -7.91 -5.73 15.66
N PHE A 134 -8.92 -6.43 15.14
CA PHE A 134 -9.95 -7.12 15.91
C PHE A 134 -9.99 -8.63 15.61
N GLY A 135 -10.56 -9.41 16.53
CA GLY A 135 -10.86 -10.83 16.30
C GLY A 135 -9.63 -11.73 16.11
N ASP A 136 -9.86 -12.81 15.37
CA ASP A 136 -8.91 -13.88 15.03
C ASP A 136 -9.49 -14.77 13.90
N ASP A 137 -8.89 -15.92 13.59
CA ASP A 137 -9.39 -16.81 12.52
C ASP A 137 -10.84 -17.29 12.69
N THR A 138 -11.32 -17.34 13.93
CA THR A 138 -12.64 -17.86 14.31
C THR A 138 -13.63 -16.75 14.63
N ASN A 139 -13.16 -15.51 14.74
CA ASN A 139 -13.99 -14.35 15.07
C ASN A 139 -13.72 -13.19 14.10
N SER A 140 -14.70 -12.93 13.24
CA SER A 140 -14.70 -11.85 12.24
C SER A 140 -16.13 -11.43 11.98
N ASP A 141 -16.35 -10.13 11.78
CA ASP A 141 -17.68 -9.54 11.52
C ASP A 141 -17.65 -8.53 10.37
N THR A 142 -18.76 -7.81 10.17
CA THR A 142 -18.86 -6.81 9.10
C THR A 142 -17.97 -5.59 9.30
N GLY A 143 -17.49 -5.35 10.53
CA GLY A 143 -16.51 -4.30 10.83
C GLY A 143 -15.12 -4.60 10.26
N ASP A 144 -14.90 -5.82 9.76
CA ASP A 144 -13.68 -6.22 9.05
C ASP A 144 -13.79 -6.01 7.52
N HIS A 145 -14.94 -5.56 7.02
CA HIS A 145 -15.24 -5.49 5.59
C HIS A 145 -14.78 -4.17 4.97
N TRP A 146 -13.95 -4.27 3.93
CA TRP A 146 -13.42 -3.13 3.18
C TRP A 146 -13.73 -3.27 1.70
N LYS A 147 -14.38 -2.27 1.12
CA LYS A 147 -14.56 -2.16 -0.33
C LYS A 147 -13.26 -1.70 -0.98
N LEU A 148 -12.74 -2.50 -1.89
CA LEU A 148 -11.64 -2.10 -2.76
C LEU A 148 -12.15 -1.14 -3.84
N ILE A 149 -11.53 0.04 -3.93
CA ILE A 149 -11.83 1.03 -4.98
C ILE A 149 -10.53 1.29 -5.73
N ILE A 150 -10.48 0.87 -6.99
CA ILE A 150 -9.34 1.16 -7.86
C ILE A 150 -9.51 2.57 -8.42
N GLU A 151 -8.51 3.44 -8.22
CA GLU A 151 -8.51 4.79 -8.75
C GLU A 151 -7.94 4.78 -10.17
N GLY A 152 -8.82 4.71 -11.17
CA GLY A 152 -8.48 4.63 -12.59
C GLY A 152 -9.42 3.67 -13.34
N SER A 153 -8.95 3.15 -14.48
CA SER A 153 -9.71 2.24 -15.37
C SER A 153 -9.49 0.75 -15.10
N GLY A 154 -8.70 0.40 -14.08
CA GLY A 154 -8.38 -0.99 -13.76
C GLY A 154 -9.60 -1.79 -13.30
N LYS A 155 -9.75 -3.01 -13.83
CA LYS A 155 -10.86 -3.93 -13.49
C LYS A 155 -10.48 -4.93 -12.38
N THR A 156 -9.20 -5.29 -12.33
CA THR A 156 -8.58 -6.18 -11.35
C THR A 156 -7.51 -5.42 -10.58
N TRP A 157 -7.32 -5.78 -9.31
CA TRP A 157 -6.32 -5.17 -8.44
C TRP A 157 -4.93 -5.64 -8.85
N LYS A 158 -4.04 -4.69 -9.08
CA LYS A 158 -2.64 -4.96 -9.44
C LYS A 158 -1.68 -4.33 -8.44
N GLN A 159 -0.49 -4.91 -8.33
CA GLN A 159 0.64 -4.28 -7.63
C GLN A 159 0.91 -2.86 -8.19
N ASP A 160 1.32 -1.94 -7.32
CA ASP A 160 1.63 -0.55 -7.64
C ASP A 160 0.45 0.26 -8.21
N GLN A 161 -0.76 -0.29 -8.16
CA GLN A 161 -1.98 0.41 -8.55
C GLN A 161 -2.48 1.27 -7.38
N ARG A 162 -2.91 2.49 -7.72
CA ARG A 162 -3.54 3.42 -6.77
C ARG A 162 -4.93 2.91 -6.42
N VAL A 163 -5.16 2.65 -5.14
CA VAL A 163 -6.43 2.17 -4.62
C VAL A 163 -6.83 2.90 -3.35
N ARG A 164 -8.11 2.77 -3.00
CA ARG A 164 -8.65 3.11 -1.68
C ARG A 164 -9.33 1.89 -1.10
N LEU A 165 -9.34 1.80 0.21
CA LEU A 165 -10.15 0.85 0.96
C LEU A 165 -11.19 1.65 1.72
N GLN A 166 -12.47 1.42 1.40
CA GLN A 166 -13.58 2.06 2.11
C GLN A 166 -14.22 1.05 3.04
N HIS A 167 -14.22 1.33 4.34
CA HIS A 167 -14.91 0.53 5.32
C HIS A 167 -16.42 0.51 5.03
N ILE A 168 -17.03 -0.67 4.99
CA ILE A 168 -18.43 -0.82 4.58
C ILE A 168 -19.38 -0.14 5.57
N ASP A 169 -19.27 -0.46 6.85
CA ASP A 169 -20.28 -0.07 7.84
C ASP A 169 -20.21 1.44 8.19
N THR A 170 -19.01 2.03 8.16
CA THR A 170 -18.82 3.45 8.54
C THR A 170 -18.65 4.39 7.35
N SER A 171 -18.50 3.84 6.14
CA SER A 171 -18.13 4.56 4.91
C SER A 171 -16.80 5.32 4.99
N GLY A 172 -15.96 5.04 6.00
CA GLY A 172 -14.65 5.66 6.18
C GLY A 172 -13.60 5.07 5.24
N TYR A 173 -12.91 5.91 4.48
CA TYR A 173 -11.73 5.52 3.72
C TYR A 173 -10.54 5.33 4.66
N LEU A 174 -9.83 4.22 4.53
CA LEU A 174 -8.56 3.96 5.22
C LEU A 174 -7.58 5.09 4.91
N HIS A 175 -7.14 5.78 5.94
CA HIS A 175 -6.42 7.04 5.85
C HIS A 175 -5.19 7.01 6.76
N SER A 176 -4.12 7.66 6.34
CA SER A 176 -2.98 7.97 7.22
C SER A 176 -2.47 9.37 6.90
N HIS A 177 -1.64 9.94 7.76
CA HIS A 177 -1.14 11.31 7.59
C HIS A 177 0.07 11.52 8.50
N ASP A 178 0.73 12.68 8.41
CA ASP A 178 1.94 12.97 9.20
C ASP A 178 1.65 13.39 10.66
N LYS A 179 0.79 12.62 11.35
CA LYS A 179 0.59 12.69 12.81
C LYS A 179 1.13 11.42 13.42
N LYS A 180 2.11 11.56 14.32
CA LYS A 180 2.91 10.45 14.83
C LYS A 180 2.75 10.26 16.33
N TYR A 181 2.79 9.02 16.77
CA TYR A 181 2.92 8.68 18.18
C TYR A 181 4.29 9.12 18.72
N GLN A 182 4.34 9.48 20.01
CA GLN A 182 5.55 10.06 20.63
C GLN A 182 6.26 9.13 21.62
N ARG A 183 5.52 8.22 22.27
CA ARG A 183 6.05 7.33 23.30
C ARG A 183 6.08 5.89 22.80
N ILE A 184 5.05 5.12 23.13
CA ILE A 184 4.84 3.79 22.57
C ILE A 184 4.54 3.94 21.07
N ALA A 185 5.14 3.06 20.25
CA ALA A 185 5.12 3.16 18.79
C ALA A 185 5.66 4.51 18.26
N GLY A 186 6.62 5.13 18.98
CA GLY A 186 7.21 6.41 18.63
C GLY A 186 7.66 6.50 17.17
N GLY A 187 7.25 7.57 16.48
CA GLY A 187 7.57 7.82 15.07
C GLY A 187 6.66 7.11 14.06
N GLN A 188 5.81 6.18 14.50
CA GLN A 188 4.78 5.57 13.65
C GLN A 188 3.61 6.54 13.45
N GLN A 189 2.99 6.49 12.28
CA GLN A 189 1.86 7.37 11.92
C GLN A 189 0.53 6.80 12.40
N GLU A 190 -0.43 7.68 12.73
CA GLU A 190 -1.82 7.28 12.94
C GLU A 190 -2.41 6.72 11.64
N VAL A 191 -3.19 5.65 11.77
CA VAL A 191 -4.10 5.17 10.72
C VAL A 191 -5.53 5.31 11.25
N CYS A 192 -6.41 5.88 10.44
CA CYS A 192 -7.79 6.18 10.82
C CYS A 192 -8.73 6.07 9.60
N GLY A 193 -10.03 6.24 9.81
CA GLY A 193 -11.05 6.33 8.76
C GLY A 193 -11.57 7.76 8.59
N ILE A 194 -11.63 8.25 7.35
CA ILE A 194 -12.23 9.55 7.00
C ILE A 194 -13.23 9.34 5.86
N ARG A 195 -14.43 9.94 5.95
CA ARG A 195 -15.53 9.70 4.98
C ARG A 195 -15.38 10.40 3.63
N GLU A 196 -14.37 11.26 3.50
CA GLU A 196 -14.07 12.01 2.28
C GLU A 196 -12.88 11.40 1.52
N LYS A 197 -12.93 11.41 0.19
CA LYS A 197 -11.77 11.09 -0.64
C LYS A 197 -10.75 12.21 -0.58
N LYS A 198 -9.52 11.90 -0.19
CA LYS A 198 -8.39 12.83 -0.04
C LYS A 198 -7.15 12.27 -0.74
N ALA A 199 -6.07 13.04 -0.78
CA ALA A 199 -4.78 12.53 -1.23
C ALA A 199 -4.22 11.48 -0.24
N ASP A 200 -4.49 11.68 1.06
CA ASP A 200 -3.95 10.93 2.20
C ASP A 200 -4.71 9.62 2.52
N ASN A 201 -5.58 9.18 1.62
CA ASN A 201 -6.22 7.87 1.66
C ASN A 201 -6.10 7.14 0.32
N ILE A 202 -5.00 7.39 -0.40
CA ILE A 202 -4.53 6.55 -1.52
C ILE A 202 -3.48 5.59 -0.99
N TRP A 203 -3.63 4.33 -1.38
CA TRP A 203 -2.73 3.24 -1.03
C TRP A 203 -2.29 2.49 -2.28
N LEU A 204 -1.15 1.81 -2.19
CA LEU A 204 -0.62 0.92 -3.21
C LEU A 204 -0.22 -0.40 -2.56
N ALA A 205 -0.59 -1.51 -3.17
CA ALA A 205 -0.05 -2.79 -2.76
C ALA A 205 1.40 -2.91 -3.26
N ALA A 206 2.32 -3.29 -2.37
CA ALA A 206 3.75 -3.38 -2.63
C ALA A 206 4.34 -4.61 -1.93
N GLU A 207 5.52 -5.04 -2.40
CA GLU A 207 6.37 -6.04 -1.73
C GLU A 207 5.62 -7.35 -1.37
N GLY A 208 4.65 -7.74 -2.20
CA GLY A 208 3.77 -8.87 -1.95
C GLY A 208 4.30 -10.21 -2.46
N VAL A 209 3.70 -11.27 -1.95
CA VAL A 209 3.80 -12.65 -2.46
C VAL A 209 2.42 -13.01 -3.01
N TYR A 210 2.34 -13.12 -4.33
CA TYR A 210 1.08 -13.28 -5.06
C TYR A 210 0.84 -14.75 -5.42
N LEU A 211 -0.33 -15.27 -5.08
CA LEU A 211 -0.70 -16.64 -5.45
C LEU A 211 -1.03 -16.72 -6.94
N PRO A 212 -0.77 -17.86 -7.60
CA PRO A 212 -1.17 -18.07 -9.00
C PRO A 212 -2.66 -17.83 -9.21
N LEU A 213 -3.01 -17.34 -10.41
CA LEU A 213 -4.40 -17.24 -10.82
C LEU A 213 -4.99 -18.64 -11.01
N ASN A 214 -6.17 -18.86 -10.45
CA ASN A 214 -6.96 -20.04 -10.81
C ASN A 214 -7.29 -19.97 -12.29
N GLU A 215 -7.06 -21.06 -13.03
CA GLU A 215 -7.53 -21.15 -14.41
C GLU A 215 -9.06 -20.99 -14.40
N SER A 216 -9.54 -19.94 -15.07
CA SER A 216 -10.97 -19.80 -15.33
C SER A 216 -11.37 -20.97 -16.22
N SER A 217 -12.18 -21.90 -15.70
CA SER A 217 -12.85 -22.92 -16.49
C SER A 217 -13.52 -22.22 -17.68
N LYS A 218 -13.01 -22.46 -18.88
CA LYS A 218 -13.63 -21.98 -20.13
C LYS A 218 -15.01 -22.59 -20.31
#